data_AF-A0A3B8WB83-F1
#
_entry.id   AF-A0A3B8WB83-F1
#
_cell.length_a   1.000
_cell.length_b   1.000
_cell.length_c   1.000
_cell.angle_alpha   90.00
_cell.angle_beta   90.00
_cell.angle_gamma   90.00
#
_symmetry.space_group_name_H-M   'P 1'
#
loop_
_entity.id
_entity.type
_entity.pdbx_description
1 polymer ?
#
loop_
_entity_poly.entity_id
_entity_poly.type
_entity_poly.pdbx_seq_one_letter_code
_entity_poly.pdbx_strand_id
1 'polypeptide(L)'
;FITKADLLLDAPDMVIPLGGTHDLYGRPFTLDLKGDITFFDDGRMQIEQRNVNFVGNADELLVTANTAGISQIGLVTIKLPLEIPVGGTYLNFISNPVKDLPAQYE
;
A
#
# COMPACT_ATOMS: atom_id res chain seq x y z
N PHE A 1 14.44 12.28 4.02
CA PHE A 1 14.48 10.91 4.57
C PHE A 1 14.31 9.90 3.43
N ILE A 2 15.08 8.80 3.46
CA ILE A 2 15.00 7.71 2.46
C ILE A 2 15.01 6.39 3.24
N THR A 3 14.10 5.46 2.89
CA THR A 3 14.04 4.13 3.49
C THR A 3 13.43 3.12 2.52
N LYS A 4 13.50 1.83 2.88
CA LYS A 4 12.77 0.75 2.22
C LYS A 4 11.74 0.16 3.18
N ALA A 5 10.59 -0.23 2.67
CA ALA A 5 9.58 -0.96 3.42
C ALA A 5 9.24 -2.26 2.68
N ASP A 6 9.55 -3.38 3.31
CA ASP A 6 9.14 -4.71 2.84
C ASP A 6 7.75 -5.02 3.40
N LEU A 7 6.80 -5.25 2.50
CA LEU A 7 5.39 -5.37 2.80
C LEU A 7 4.80 -6.64 2.19
N LEU A 8 3.60 -6.99 2.63
CA LEU A 8 2.81 -8.10 2.12
C LEU A 8 1.45 -7.57 1.66
N LEU A 9 1.14 -7.73 0.38
CA LEU A 9 -0.19 -7.43 -0.15
C LEU A 9 -1.08 -8.65 0.03
N ASP A 10 -2.18 -8.48 0.76
CA ASP A 10 -3.13 -9.55 1.00
C ASP A 10 -4.56 -9.04 0.82
N ALA A 11 -5.44 -9.91 0.33
CA ALA A 11 -6.86 -9.61 0.18
C ALA A 11 -7.70 -10.89 0.31
N PRO A 12 -7.71 -11.53 1.49
CA PRO A 12 -8.38 -12.82 1.69
C PRO A 12 -9.90 -12.73 1.48
N ASP A 13 -10.47 -11.54 1.68
CA ASP A 13 -11.89 -11.25 1.51
C ASP A 13 -12.23 -10.68 0.11
N MET A 14 -11.30 -10.72 -0.85
CA MET A 14 -11.58 -10.24 -2.21
C MET A 14 -12.62 -11.12 -2.90
N VAL A 15 -13.77 -10.53 -3.20
CA VAL A 15 -14.86 -11.23 -3.89
C VAL A 15 -14.61 -11.23 -5.39
N ILE A 16 -14.45 -12.42 -5.97
CA ILE A 16 -14.48 -12.59 -7.42
C ILE A 16 -15.94 -12.76 -7.87
N PRO A 17 -16.40 -12.02 -8.89
CA PRO A 17 -17.75 -12.18 -9.44
C PRO A 17 -18.09 -13.64 -9.75
N LEU A 18 -19.37 -13.99 -9.60
CA LEU A 18 -19.89 -15.35 -9.81
C LEU A 18 -19.31 -16.41 -8.85
N GLY A 19 -18.82 -15.98 -7.68
CA GLY A 19 -18.34 -16.89 -6.63
C GLY A 19 -17.00 -17.55 -6.97
N GLY A 20 -16.17 -16.87 -7.75
CA GLY A 20 -14.84 -17.35 -8.12
C GLY A 20 -13.84 -17.38 -6.97
N THR A 21 -12.68 -17.99 -7.20
CA THR A 21 -11.54 -17.99 -6.26
C THR A 21 -10.39 -17.16 -6.81
N HIS A 22 -9.49 -16.70 -5.95
CA HIS A 22 -8.27 -15.99 -6.34
C HIS A 22 -7.06 -16.52 -5.57
N ASP A 23 -5.86 -16.09 -5.94
CA ASP A 23 -4.60 -16.50 -5.30
C ASP A 23 -3.91 -15.39 -4.47
N LEU A 24 -4.54 -14.22 -4.31
CA LEU A 24 -4.02 -13.13 -3.48
C LEU A 24 -4.14 -13.44 -1.98
N TYR A 25 -3.23 -14.30 -1.49
CA TYR A 25 -3.07 -14.70 -0.08
C TYR A 25 -1.65 -14.38 0.41
N GLY A 26 -1.32 -13.09 0.48
CA GLY A 26 -0.02 -12.60 0.91
C GLY A 26 1.07 -12.67 -0.17
N ARG A 27 1.22 -11.57 -0.92
CA ARG A 27 2.22 -11.40 -1.98
C ARG A 27 3.24 -10.33 -1.58
N PRO A 28 4.54 -10.65 -1.46
CA PRO A 28 5.54 -9.70 -0.97
C PRO A 28 5.86 -8.65 -2.03
N PHE A 29 6.13 -7.43 -1.58
CA PHE A 29 6.65 -6.35 -2.41
C PHE A 29 7.44 -5.35 -1.57
N THR A 30 8.26 -4.53 -2.22
CA THR A 30 9.08 -3.52 -1.54
C THR A 30 8.75 -2.12 -2.06
N LEU A 31 8.57 -1.18 -1.14
CA LEU A 31 8.51 0.25 -1.44
C LEU A 31 9.85 0.91 -1.14
N ASP A 32 10.40 1.59 -2.13
CA ASP A 32 11.45 2.58 -1.94
C ASP A 32 10.78 3.91 -1.61
N LEU A 33 10.94 4.39 -0.39
CA LEU A 33 10.24 5.56 0.12
C LEU A 33 11.18 6.75 0.28
N LYS A 34 10.73 7.92 -0.17
CA LYS A 34 11.45 9.19 -0.01
C LYS A 34 10.48 10.31 0.37
N GLY A 35 10.95 11.21 1.21
CA GLY A 35 10.32 12.52 1.39
C GLY A 35 10.92 13.30 2.54
N ASP A 36 10.29 14.42 2.86
CA ASP A 36 10.87 15.46 3.70
C ASP A 36 10.53 15.27 5.18
N ILE A 37 11.32 15.90 6.03
CA ILE A 37 11.09 15.97 7.48
C ILE A 37 10.82 17.43 7.83
N THR A 38 9.71 17.68 8.52
CA THR A 38 9.33 19.00 9.02
C THR A 38 9.32 18.98 10.55
N PHE A 39 9.98 19.95 11.16
CA PHE A 39 9.94 20.15 12.62
C PHE A 39 9.01 21.31 12.94
N PHE A 40 8.12 21.10 13.91
CA PHE A 40 7.21 22.12 14.42
C PHE A 40 7.75 22.76 15.70
N ASP A 41 7.26 23.96 16.02
CA ASP A 41 7.72 24.74 17.19
C ASP A 41 7.43 24.06 18.53
N ASP A 42 6.38 23.22 18.58
CA ASP A 42 5.98 22.38 19.72
C ASP A 42 6.84 21.11 19.88
N GLY A 43 7.88 20.95 19.05
CA GLY A 43 8.79 19.83 19.07
C GLY A 43 8.28 18.59 18.36
N ARG A 44 7.11 18.65 17.70
CA ARG A 44 6.67 17.55 16.82
C ARG A 44 7.55 17.45 15.59
N MET A 45 7.67 16.23 15.10
CA MET A 45 8.29 15.90 13.83
C MET A 45 7.25 15.30 12.90
N GLN A 46 7.13 15.84 11.69
CA GLN A 46 6.40 15.23 10.59
C GLN A 46 7.38 14.61 9.60
N ILE A 47 7.03 13.43 9.10
CA ILE A 47 7.72 12.76 8.00
C ILE A 47 6.67 12.46 6.93
N GLU A 48 6.81 13.11 5.79
CA GLU A 48 6.02 12.81 4.60
C GLU A 48 6.84 11.91 3.68
N GLN A 49 6.27 10.81 3.20
CA GLN A 49 6.97 9.90 2.30
C GLN A 49 6.07 9.47 1.14
N ARG A 50 6.68 9.34 -0.02
CA ARG A 50 6.07 8.75 -1.22
C ARG A 50 6.96 7.65 -1.75
N ASN A 51 6.36 6.64 -2.39
CA ASN A 51 7.14 5.64 -3.09
C ASN A 51 7.77 6.24 -4.35
N VAL A 52 9.03 5.93 -4.60
CA VAL A 52 9.79 6.40 -5.77
C VAL A 52 9.99 5.32 -6.82
N ASN A 53 9.75 4.05 -6.47
CA ASN A 53 9.73 2.93 -7.39
C ASN A 53 8.30 2.63 -7.86
N PHE A 54 8.19 2.11 -9.08
CA PHE A 54 6.99 1.46 -9.59
C PHE A 54 6.98 0.00 -9.09
N VAL A 55 5.83 -0.45 -8.58
CA VAL A 55 5.62 -1.85 -8.13
C VAL A 55 4.54 -2.48 -9.01
N GLY A 56 4.70 -3.75 -9.36
CA GLY A 56 3.78 -4.49 -10.24
C GLY A 56 4.33 -4.73 -11.65
N ASN A 57 5.57 -4.33 -11.93
CA ASN A 57 6.19 -4.57 -13.23
C ASN A 57 6.47 -6.07 -13.44
N ALA A 58 6.42 -6.53 -14.69
CA ALA A 58 6.74 -7.91 -15.07
C ALA A 58 6.02 -8.96 -14.20
N ASP A 59 4.72 -8.77 -13.99
CA ASP A 59 3.84 -9.68 -13.23
C ASP A 59 4.19 -9.81 -11.73
N GLU A 60 4.99 -8.89 -11.15
CA GLU A 60 5.36 -8.89 -9.72
C GLU A 60 4.14 -9.03 -8.79
N LEU A 61 3.06 -8.32 -9.10
CA LEU A 61 1.80 -8.35 -8.34
C LEU A 61 0.64 -8.97 -9.15
N LEU A 62 0.94 -9.92 -10.04
CA LEU A 62 -0.08 -10.60 -10.82
C LEU A 62 -0.96 -11.47 -9.93
N VAL A 63 -2.27 -11.24 -9.96
CA VAL A 63 -3.28 -12.07 -9.31
C VAL A 63 -4.00 -12.93 -10.33
N THR A 64 -4.18 -14.21 -10.01
CA THR A 64 -4.94 -15.16 -10.83
C THR A 64 -6.29 -15.42 -10.16
N ALA A 65 -7.38 -15.22 -10.91
CA ALA A 65 -8.73 -15.48 -10.44
C ALA A 65 -9.43 -16.50 -11.34
N ASN A 66 -10.11 -17.47 -10.74
CA ASN A 66 -10.93 -18.45 -11.45
C ASN A 66 -12.40 -18.13 -11.21
N THR A 67 -13.20 -17.98 -12.27
CA THR A 67 -14.64 -17.71 -12.17
C THR A 67 -15.45 -18.64 -13.09
N ALA A 68 -16.74 -18.80 -12.78
CA ALA A 68 -17.67 -19.55 -13.62
C ALA A 68 -18.02 -18.72 -14.86
N GLY A 69 -17.72 -19.23 -16.06
CA GLY A 69 -18.13 -18.60 -17.32
C GLY A 69 -19.64 -18.70 -17.57
N ILE A 70 -20.17 -17.86 -18.47
CA ILE A 70 -21.56 -17.94 -18.93
C ILE A 70 -21.82 -19.23 -19.74
N SER A 71 -22.70 -20.07 -19.18
CA SER A 71 -23.61 -21.07 -19.76
C SER A 71 -23.19 -22.07 -20.83
N GLN A 72 -21.90 -22.23 -21.19
CA GLN A 72 -21.44 -23.41 -21.96
C GLN A 72 -19.91 -23.65 -22.01
N ILE A 73 -19.09 -22.80 -21.39
CA ILE A 73 -17.61 -22.86 -21.48
C ILE A 73 -17.00 -22.79 -20.07
N GLY A 74 -17.05 -23.91 -19.34
CA GLY A 74 -16.18 -24.23 -18.20
C GLY A 74 -15.76 -23.14 -17.19
N LEU A 75 -14.65 -23.41 -16.50
CA LEU A 75 -13.97 -22.45 -15.63
C LEU A 75 -13.11 -21.53 -16.48
N VAL A 76 -13.16 -20.22 -16.22
CA VAL A 76 -12.31 -19.21 -16.87
C VAL A 76 -11.31 -18.68 -15.87
N THR A 77 -10.03 -18.67 -16.27
CA THR A 77 -8.94 -18.04 -15.51
C THR A 77 -8.67 -16.63 -16.03
N ILE A 78 -8.71 -15.66 -15.13
CA ILE A 78 -8.48 -14.23 -15.38
C ILE A 78 -7.16 -13.83 -14.71
N LYS A 79 -6.35 -13.06 -15.45
CA LYS A 79 -5.13 -12.42 -14.96
C LYS A 79 -5.43 -10.97 -14.59
N LEU A 80 -5.12 -10.60 -13.35
CA LEU A 80 -5.35 -9.28 -12.77
C LEU A 80 -3.99 -8.68 -12.38
N PRO A 81 -3.31 -7.95 -13.28
CA PRO A 81 -2.08 -7.25 -12.92
C PRO A 81 -2.42 -6.08 -12.00
N LEU A 82 -1.85 -6.09 -10.79
CA LEU A 82 -1.96 -4.97 -9.85
C LEU A 82 -0.70 -4.13 -9.93
N GLU A 83 -0.85 -2.81 -9.79
CA GLU A 83 0.25 -1.87 -9.94
C GLU A 83 0.17 -0.79 -8.87
N ILE A 84 1.32 -0.41 -8.32
CA ILE A 84 1.49 0.79 -7.50
C ILE A 84 2.40 1.73 -8.29
N PRO A 85 1.85 2.79 -8.90
CA PRO A 85 2.65 3.73 -9.68
C PRO A 85 3.59 4.51 -8.77
N VAL A 86 4.63 5.12 -9.36
CA VAL A 86 5.51 6.07 -8.65
C VAL A 86 4.66 7.17 -8.03
N GLY A 87 4.82 7.41 -6.73
CA GLY A 87 4.02 8.36 -5.96
C GLY A 87 2.59 7.92 -5.61
N GLY A 88 2.20 6.69 -5.98
CA GLY A 88 0.89 6.10 -5.69
C GLY A 88 0.65 5.78 -4.21
N THR A 89 1.70 5.73 -3.40
CA THR A 89 1.64 5.63 -1.94
C THR A 89 2.05 6.96 -1.32
N TYR A 90 1.30 7.39 -0.30
CA TYR A 90 1.63 8.53 0.54
C TYR A 90 1.52 8.12 2.01
N LEU A 91 2.62 8.24 2.74
CA LEU A 91 2.68 8.02 4.18
C LEU A 91 2.93 9.34 4.87
N ASN A 92 2.20 9.60 5.94
CA ASN A 92 2.38 10.77 6.78
C ASN A 92 2.43 10.34 8.23
N PHE A 93 3.58 10.53 8.86
CA PHE A 93 3.75 10.32 10.28
C PHE A 93 3.96 11.68 10.96
N ILE A 94 3.19 11.96 12.02
CA ILE A 94 3.37 13.13 12.87
C ILE A 94 3.56 12.63 14.30
N SER A 95 4.68 12.97 14.93
CA SER A 95 4.95 12.58 16.31
C SER A 95 4.04 13.31 17.30
N ASN A 96 3.97 12.79 18.53
CA ASN A 96 3.37 13.54 19.64
C ASN A 96 4.20 14.80 19.95
N PRO A 97 3.58 15.87 20.49
CA PRO A 97 4.30 17.03 21.01
C PRO A 97 5.31 16.63 22.07
N VAL A 98 6.48 17.26 22.03
CA VAL A 98 7.56 17.01 23.01
C VAL A 98 7.57 18.09 24.09
N LYS A 99 7.02 19.27 23.80
CA LYS A 99 6.83 20.35 24.78
C LYS A 99 5.37 20.36 25.24
N ASP A 100 5.16 20.37 26.55
CA ASP A 100 3.89 20.86 27.10
C ASP A 100 3.74 22.33 26.74
N LEU A 101 2.52 22.76 26.39
CA LEU A 101 2.24 24.18 26.22
C LEU A 101 2.69 24.91 27.49
N PRO A 102 3.36 26.07 27.39
CA PRO A 102 3.74 26.83 28.57
C PRO A 102 2.48 27.05 29.42
N ALA A 103 2.55 26.70 30.72
CA ALA A 103 1.48 26.99 31.65
C ALA A 103 1.20 28.50 31.56
N GLN A 104 -0.02 28.88 31.21
CA GLN A 104 -0.43 30.27 31.31
C GLN A 104 -0.54 30.59 32.80
N TYR A 105 0.46 31.30 33.33
CA TYR A 105 0.35 31.92 34.64
C TYR A 105 -0.43 33.23 34.42
N GLU A 106 -1.68 33.26 34.91
CA GLU A 106 -2.47 34.50 35.05
C GLU A 106 -1.93 35.40 36.17
#